data_AF-A0A950GI95-F1
#
_entry.id   AF-A0A950GI95-F1
#
_cell.length_a   1.000
_cell.length_b   1.000
_cell.length_c   1.000
_cell.angle_alpha   90.00
_cell.angle_beta   90.00
_cell.angle_gamma   90.00
#
_symmetry.space_group_name_H-M   'P 1'
#
loop_
_entity.id
_entity.type
_entity.pdbx_description
1 polymer ?
#
loop_
_entity_poly.entity_id
_entity_poly.type
_entity_poly.pdbx_seq_one_letter_code
_entity_poly.pdbx_strand_id
1 'polypeptide(L)'
;MAHWRGEIAALLAGARRRFTPSMRQRIDLAGLYADALYEVRAGADDAEPRLLPTACPFTPDDLLAERPAIARLMGRVSAASDHD
;
A
#
# COMPACT_ATOMS: atom_id res chain seq x y z
N MET A 1 4.67 9.26 -18.59
CA MET A 1 3.66 9.31 -17.50
C MET A 1 3.71 7.99 -16.76
N ALA A 2 3.92 7.98 -15.45
CA ALA A 2 4.10 6.77 -14.68
C ALA A 2 2.81 5.93 -14.63
N HIS A 3 2.71 4.92 -15.50
CA HIS A 3 1.52 4.06 -15.67
C HIS A 3 1.02 3.46 -14.34
N TRP A 4 1.95 3.08 -13.47
CA TRP A 4 1.66 2.50 -12.16
C TRP A 4 0.76 3.36 -11.26
N ARG A 5 0.80 4.69 -11.36
CA ARG A 5 -0.08 5.56 -10.55
C ARG A 5 -1.55 5.40 -10.96
N GLY A 6 -1.80 5.22 -12.26
CA GLY A 6 -3.13 4.94 -12.78
C GLY A 6 -3.63 3.56 -12.36
N GLU A 7 -2.75 2.56 -12.37
CA GLU A 7 -3.06 1.21 -11.89
C GLU A 7 -3.44 1.20 -10.41
N ILE A 8 -2.68 1.87 -9.54
CA ILE A 8 -3.02 1.98 -8.12
C ILE A 8 -4.38 2.65 -7.94
N ALA A 9 -4.65 3.75 -8.65
CA ALA A 9 -5.94 4.42 -8.57
C ALA A 9 -7.11 3.51 -9.00
N ALA A 10 -6.92 2.73 -10.08
CA ALA A 10 -7.91 1.76 -10.55
C ALA A 10 -8.13 0.61 -9.55
N LEU A 11 -7.05 0.08 -8.95
CA LEU A 11 -7.11 -0.96 -7.93
C LEU A 11 -7.85 -0.49 -6.68
N LEU A 12 -7.51 0.68 -6.14
CA LEU A 12 -8.18 1.25 -4.96
C LEU A 12 -9.67 1.54 -5.25
N ALA A 13 -9.98 2.09 -6.42
CA ALA A 13 -11.37 2.31 -6.83
C ALA A 13 -12.15 0.99 -7.01
N GLY A 14 -11.48 -0.06 -7.47
CA GLY A 14 -12.04 -1.41 -7.61
C GLY A 14 -12.26 -2.10 -6.27
N ALA A 15 -11.32 -1.96 -5.34
CA ALA A 15 -11.42 -2.49 -3.97
C ALA A 15 -12.58 -1.81 -3.23
N ARG A 16 -12.65 -0.47 -3.27
CA ARG A 16 -13.73 0.31 -2.65
C ARG A 16 -15.12 -0.09 -3.14
N ARG A 17 -15.28 -0.33 -4.45
CA ARG A 17 -16.56 -0.75 -5.04
C ARG A 17 -17.03 -2.13 -4.58
N ARG A 18 -16.10 -3.03 -4.26
CA ARG A 18 -16.39 -4.41 -3.86
C ARG A 18 -16.42 -4.60 -2.35
N PHE A 19 -15.87 -3.66 -1.60
CA PHE A 19 -15.79 -3.72 -0.16
C PHE A 19 -17.19 -3.70 0.47
N THR A 20 -17.40 -4.58 1.45
CA THR A 20 -18.53 -4.51 2.36
C THR A 20 -18.01 -4.40 3.80
N PRO A 21 -18.75 -3.77 4.73
CA PRO A 21 -18.27 -3.58 6.11
C PRO A 21 -17.83 -4.88 6.81
N SER A 22 -18.50 -6.00 6.51
CA SER A 22 -18.17 -7.33 7.07
C SER A 22 -16.79 -7.85 6.66
N MET A 23 -16.25 -7.41 5.51
CA MET A 23 -14.93 -7.82 5.03
C MET A 23 -13.81 -7.26 5.91
N ARG A 24 -14.04 -6.16 6.63
CA ARG A 24 -13.03 -5.48 7.45
C ARG A 24 -12.31 -6.42 8.41
N GLN A 25 -13.06 -7.26 9.10
CA GLN A 25 -12.52 -8.21 10.09
C GLN A 25 -11.75 -9.36 9.46
N ARG A 26 -11.87 -9.53 8.14
CA ARG A 26 -11.29 -10.64 7.37
C ARG A 26 -10.09 -10.21 6.53
N ILE A 27 -9.81 -8.91 6.43
CA ILE A 27 -8.67 -8.38 5.69
C ILE A 27 -7.48 -8.33 6.65
N ASP A 28 -6.54 -9.25 6.47
CA ASP A 28 -5.24 -9.19 7.11
C ASP A 28 -4.32 -8.23 6.34
N LEU A 29 -4.43 -6.94 6.66
CA LEU A 29 -3.64 -5.92 5.98
C LEU A 29 -2.14 -5.99 6.33
N ALA A 30 -1.80 -6.49 7.52
CA ALA A 30 -0.41 -6.67 7.92
C ALA A 30 0.26 -7.79 7.12
N GLY A 31 -0.43 -8.93 6.95
CA GLY A 31 0.03 -10.04 6.11
C GLY A 31 0.19 -9.62 4.64
N LEU A 32 -0.83 -8.97 4.07
CA LEU A 32 -0.76 -8.45 2.69
C LEU A 32 0.41 -7.47 2.48
N TYR A 33 0.73 -6.67 3.48
CA TYR A 33 1.88 -5.76 3.42
C TYR A 33 3.21 -6.50 3.51
N ALA A 34 3.32 -7.51 4.38
CA ALA A 34 4.52 -8.34 4.49
C ALA A 34 4.81 -9.08 3.18
N ASP A 35 3.78 -9.61 2.52
CA ASP A 35 3.89 -10.24 1.20
C ASP A 35 4.36 -9.23 0.15
N ALA A 36 3.80 -8.01 0.14
CA ALA A 36 4.23 -6.95 -0.77
C ALA A 36 5.70 -6.53 -0.53
N LEU A 37 6.14 -6.45 0.74
CA LEU A 37 7.55 -6.21 1.07
C LEU A 37 8.45 -7.34 0.55
N TYR A 38 8.02 -8.59 0.69
CA TYR A 38 8.75 -9.74 0.20
C TYR A 38 8.92 -9.67 -1.33
N GLU A 39 7.85 -9.40 -2.08
CA GLU A 39 7.91 -9.25 -3.54
C GLU A 39 8.83 -8.12 -3.99
N VAL A 40 8.74 -6.95 -3.34
CA VAL A 40 9.60 -5.80 -3.65
C VAL A 40 11.07 -6.11 -3.38
N ARG A 41 11.38 -6.79 -2.27
CA ARG A 41 12.75 -7.19 -1.93
C ARG A 41 13.28 -8.27 -2.86
N ALA A 42 12.44 -9.23 -3.26
CA ALA A 42 12.81 -10.30 -4.18
C ALA A 42 13.07 -9.79 -5.60
N GLY A 43 12.38 -8.72 -6.02
CA GLY A 43 12.58 -8.10 -7.35
C GLY A 43 13.67 -7.02 -7.39
N ALA A 44 14.30 -6.68 -6.25
CA ALA A 44 15.38 -5.71 -6.19
C ALA A 44 16.73 -6.39 -6.48
N ASP A 45 16.99 -6.70 -7.75
CA ASP A 45 18.33 -7.13 -8.19
C ASP A 45 19.33 -5.97 -8.00
N ASP A 46 20.27 -6.13 -7.06
CA ASP A 46 21.46 -5.30 -6.79
C ASP A 46 21.24 -3.78 -6.54
N ALA A 47 20.00 -3.30 -6.47
CA ALA A 47 19.70 -1.93 -6.04
C ALA A 47 19.73 -1.82 -4.51
N GLU A 48 20.28 -0.71 -4.01
CA GLU A 48 20.25 -0.41 -2.58
C GLU A 48 18.81 -0.50 -2.07
N PRO A 49 18.51 -1.37 -1.07
CA PRO A 49 17.14 -1.63 -0.67
C PRO A 49 16.53 -0.31 -0.23
N ARG A 50 15.48 0.12 -0.93
CA ARG A 50 14.72 1.28 -0.48
C ARG A 50 14.25 0.98 0.94
N LEU A 51 14.63 1.83 1.90
CA LEU A 51 14.11 1.75 3.26
C LEU A 51 12.58 1.86 3.15
N LEU A 52 11.91 0.76 3.47
CA LEU A 52 10.46 0.66 3.51
C LEU A 52 10.07 0.33 4.95
N PRO A 53 8.94 0.86 5.44
CA PRO A 53 8.49 0.56 6.79
C PRO A 53 8.40 -0.95 7.00
N THR A 54 8.81 -1.42 8.17
CA THR A 54 8.68 -2.85 8.48
C THR A 54 7.24 -3.27 8.79
N ALA A 55 6.40 -2.32 9.22
CA ALA A 55 4.98 -2.50 9.50
C ALA A 55 4.10 -1.70 8.52
N CYS A 56 2.88 -2.20 8.25
CA CYS A 56 1.96 -1.52 7.35
C CYS A 56 1.56 -0.14 7.92
N PRO A 57 1.79 0.98 7.20
CA PRO A 57 1.47 2.32 7.70
C PRO A 57 0.02 2.74 7.43
N PHE A 58 -0.86 1.79 7.09
CA PHE A 58 -2.23 2.04 6.68
C PHE A 58 -3.23 1.15 7.40
N THR A 59 -4.45 1.67 7.55
CA THR A 59 -5.64 0.90 7.85
C THR A 59 -6.44 0.63 6.57
N PRO A 60 -7.39 -0.32 6.57
CA PRO A 60 -8.31 -0.48 5.44
C PRO A 60 -9.08 0.79 5.11
N ASP A 61 -9.41 1.63 6.11
CA ASP A 61 -10.11 2.90 5.88
C ASP A 61 -9.26 3.92 5.12
N ASP A 62 -7.96 3.99 5.40
CA ASP A 62 -7.04 4.87 4.68
C ASP A 62 -7.02 4.56 3.18
N LEU A 63 -7.05 3.26 2.84
CA LEU A 63 -6.99 2.79 1.45
C LEU A 63 -8.35 2.85 0.73
N LEU A 64 -9.45 2.68 1.48
CA LEU A 64 -10.81 2.63 0.94
C LEU A 64 -11.54 3.98 0.98
N ALA A 65 -10.87 5.06 1.39
CA ALA A 65 -11.40 6.41 1.33
C ALA A 65 -11.94 6.77 -0.08
N GLU A 66 -12.90 7.69 -0.17
CA GLU A 66 -13.62 7.97 -1.41
C GLU A 66 -12.70 8.32 -2.60
N ARG A 67 -11.63 9.08 -2.31
CA ARG A 67 -10.57 9.44 -3.26
C ARG A 67 -9.22 9.53 -2.53
N PRO A 68 -8.50 8.42 -2.38
CA PRO A 68 -7.20 8.45 -1.74
C PRO A 68 -6.22 9.19 -2.67
N ALA A 69 -5.66 10.29 -2.18
CA ALA A 69 -4.62 11.00 -2.91
C ALA A 69 -3.35 10.13 -2.94
N ILE A 70 -3.00 9.57 -4.09
CA ILE A 70 -1.81 8.70 -4.24
C ILE A 70 -0.54 9.38 -3.71
N ALA A 71 -0.39 10.68 -3.95
CA ALA A 71 0.73 11.46 -3.41
C ALA A 71 0.77 11.45 -1.87
N ARG A 72 -0.39 11.49 -1.20
CA ARG A 72 -0.50 11.42 0.26
C ARG A 72 -0.14 10.03 0.78
N LEU A 73 -0.62 8.97 0.11
CA LEU A 73 -0.26 7.60 0.46
C LEU A 73 1.26 7.40 0.33
N MET A 74 1.85 7.83 -0.78
CA MET A 74 3.30 7.76 -1.01
C MET A 74 4.08 8.54 0.04
N GLY A 75 3.65 9.76 0.38
CA GLY A 75 4.29 10.57 1.42
C GLY A 75 4.25 9.88 2.79
N ARG A 76 3.20 9.12 3.09
CA ARG A 76 3.12 8.34 4.34
C ARG A 76 4.08 7.14 4.34
N VAL A 77 4.23 6.45 3.21
CA VAL A 77 5.24 5.37 3.09
C VAL A 77 6.63 5.94 3.31
N SER A 78 6.97 7.04 2.64
CA SER A 78 8.27 7.69 2.80
C SER A 78 8.53 8.15 4.25
N ALA A 79 7.57 8.83 4.88
CA ALA A 79 7.75 9.29 6.26
C ALA A 79 7.87 8.14 7.28
N ALA A 80 7.21 7.01 7.03
CA ALA A 80 7.30 5.83 7.88
C ALA A 80 8.61 5.05 7.66
N SER A 81 9.25 5.20 6.49
CA SER A 81 10.59 4.65 6.21
C SER A 81 11.72 5.37 6.95
N ASP A 82 11.52 6.63 7.31
CA ASP A 82 12.54 7.48 7.94
C ASP A 82 12.67 7.26 9.46
N HIS A 83 11.83 6.39 10.04
CA HIS A 83 11.70 6.22 11.50
C HIS A 83 11.98 4.79 12.01
N ASP A 84 12.44 3.89 11.13
CA ASP A 84 12.91 2.53 11.43
C ASP A 84 14.45 2.48 11.31
#